data_AF-A0A1E5KXF7-F1
#
_entry.id   AF-A0A1E5KXF7-F1
#
_cell.length_a   1.000
_cell.length_b   1.000
_cell.length_c   1.000
_cell.angle_alpha   90.00
_cell.angle_beta   90.00
_cell.angle_gamma   90.00
#
_symmetry.space_group_name_H-M   'P 1'
#
loop_
_entity.id
_entity.type
_entity.pdbx_description
1 polymer ?
#
loop_
_entity_poly.entity_id
_entity_poly.type
_entity_poly.pdbx_seq_one_letter_code
_entity_poly.pdbx_strand_id
1 'polypeptide(L)'
;MEKENQKNLEELRRQYEIVEEEQNFVEKAKKQMEEFIEEWHYYCREEQDVLGEIAHISEGTPSKQKATLALVNQEAENNRTSNLFESFYEELAEYQKKITSQKQEIEEQISNRKREVSKNDQN
;
A
#
# COMPACT_ATOMS: atom_id res chain seq x y z
N MET A 1 39.66 -8.06 -15.69
CA MET A 1 38.93 -6.81 -15.42
C MET A 1 37.64 -6.69 -16.23
N GLU A 2 37.65 -6.77 -17.57
CA GLU A 2 36.41 -6.67 -18.38
C GLU A 2 35.32 -7.69 -18.00
N LYS A 3 35.65 -8.99 -17.92
CA LYS A 3 34.69 -10.04 -17.53
C LYS A 3 34.05 -9.84 -16.14
N GLU A 4 34.77 -9.17 -15.24
CA GLU A 4 34.31 -8.92 -13.87
C GLU A 4 33.42 -7.67 -13.79
N ASN A 5 33.71 -6.66 -14.60
CA ASN A 5 32.83 -5.51 -14.78
C ASN A 5 31.53 -5.87 -15.50
N GLN A 6 31.59 -6.79 -16.46
CA GLN A 6 30.41 -7.27 -17.18
C GLN A 6 29.47 -8.07 -16.27
N LYS A 7 30.01 -8.99 -15.46
CA LYS A 7 29.24 -9.72 -14.43
C LYS A 7 28.60 -8.81 -13.40
N ASN A 8 29.32 -7.78 -12.93
CA ASN A 8 28.77 -6.84 -11.97
C ASN A 8 27.65 -5.97 -12.57
N LEU A 9 27.75 -5.59 -13.85
CA LEU A 9 26.66 -4.90 -14.55
C LEU A 9 25.43 -5.79 -14.72
N GLU A 10 25.60 -7.07 -15.01
CA GLU A 10 24.50 -8.04 -15.07
C GLU A 10 23.81 -8.20 -13.71
N GLU A 11 24.59 -8.28 -12.64
CA GLU A 11 24.06 -8.36 -11.27
C GLU A 11 23.26 -7.11 -10.90
N LEU A 12 23.77 -5.90 -11.19
CA LEU A 12 23.03 -4.65 -10.95
C LEU A 12 21.74 -4.55 -11.76
N ARG A 13 21.73 -5.04 -13.00
CA ARG A 13 20.51 -5.10 -13.82
C ARG A 13 19.49 -6.06 -13.22
N ARG A 14 19.94 -7.22 -12.75
CA ARG A 14 19.06 -8.17 -12.07
C ARG A 14 18.47 -7.58 -10.78
N GLN A 15 19.27 -6.88 -10.00
CA GLN A 15 18.79 -6.17 -8.81
C GLN A 15 17.76 -5.10 -9.18
N TYR A 16 17.97 -4.37 -10.28
CA TYR A 16 17.00 -3.42 -10.80
C TYR A 16 15.66 -4.07 -11.15
N GLU A 17 15.70 -5.19 -11.88
CA GLU A 17 14.50 -5.96 -12.26
C GLU A 17 13.72 -6.42 -11.01
N ILE A 18 14.41 -6.91 -9.98
CA ILE A 18 13.76 -7.30 -8.72
C ILE A 18 13.07 -6.11 -8.05
N VAL A 19 13.74 -4.95 -7.96
CA VAL A 19 13.16 -3.74 -7.35
C VAL A 19 11.98 -3.22 -8.18
N GLU A 20 11.99 -3.38 -9.50
CA GLU A 20 10.87 -3.04 -10.38
C GLU A 20 9.68 -3.99 -10.19
N GLU A 21 9.92 -5.29 -10.02
CA GLU A 21 8.88 -6.26 -9.66
C GLU A 21 8.26 -5.93 -8.29
N GLU A 22 9.08 -5.60 -7.29
CA GLU A 22 8.62 -5.17 -5.96
C GLU A 22 7.77 -3.89 -6.07
N GLN A 23 8.21 -2.89 -6.84
CA GLN A 23 7.45 -1.66 -7.08
C GLN A 23 6.06 -1.96 -7.66
N ASN A 24 6.00 -2.84 -8.67
CA ASN A 24 4.76 -3.25 -9.31
C ASN A 24 3.84 -4.02 -8.35
N PHE A 25 4.40 -4.86 -7.48
CA PHE A 25 3.64 -5.56 -6.46
C PHE A 25 3.00 -4.59 -5.47
N VAL A 26 3.76 -3.63 -4.97
CA VAL A 26 3.27 -2.64 -4.00
C VAL A 26 2.17 -1.77 -4.58
N GLU A 27 2.31 -1.34 -5.84
CA GLU A 27 1.27 -0.54 -6.51
C GLU A 27 -0.04 -1.33 -6.66
N LYS A 28 0.04 -2.63 -6.98
CA LYS A 28 -1.14 -3.51 -7.02
C LYS A 28 -1.76 -3.69 -5.64
N ALA A 29 -0.95 -3.92 -4.61
CA ALA A 29 -1.42 -4.09 -3.23
C ALA A 29 -2.11 -2.82 -2.73
N LYS A 30 -1.55 -1.64 -3.02
CA LYS A 30 -2.15 -0.35 -2.71
C LYS A 30 -3.52 -0.21 -3.36
N LYS A 31 -3.62 -0.47 -4.66
CA LYS A 31 -4.89 -0.38 -5.39
C LYS A 31 -5.95 -1.34 -4.81
N GLN A 32 -5.57 -2.58 -4.50
CA GLN A 32 -6.48 -3.54 -3.89
C GLN A 32 -6.97 -3.09 -2.50
N MET A 33 -6.09 -2.45 -1.73
CA MET A 33 -6.45 -1.89 -0.43
C MET A 33 -7.40 -0.69 -0.59
N GLU A 34 -7.17 0.19 -1.55
CA GLU A 34 -8.06 1.32 -1.85
C GLU A 34 -9.48 0.83 -2.23
N GLU A 35 -9.57 -0.18 -3.11
CA GLU A 35 -10.83 -0.82 -3.49
C GLU A 35 -11.55 -1.45 -2.28
N PHE A 36 -10.80 -2.17 -1.43
CA PHE A 36 -11.35 -2.77 -0.22
C PHE A 36 -11.88 -1.73 0.77
N ILE A 37 -11.15 -0.63 0.98
CA ILE A 37 -11.55 0.44 1.89
C ILE A 37 -12.82 1.14 1.39
N GLU A 38 -12.92 1.37 0.09
CA GLU A 38 -14.11 1.95 -0.52
C GLU A 38 -15.34 1.05 -0.30
N GLU A 39 -15.19 -0.25 -0.54
CA GLU A 39 -16.26 -1.24 -0.34
C GLU A 39 -16.64 -1.37 1.14
N TRP A 40 -15.65 -1.38 2.04
CA TRP A 40 -15.87 -1.37 3.49
C TRP A 40 -16.72 -0.16 3.91
N HIS A 41 -16.33 1.04 3.49
CA HIS A 41 -17.09 2.26 3.79
C HIS A 41 -18.51 2.23 3.22
N TYR A 42 -18.72 1.60 2.06
CA TYR A 42 -20.05 1.40 1.51
C TYR A 42 -20.91 0.54 2.45
N TYR A 43 -20.43 -0.64 2.86
CA TYR A 43 -21.20 -1.51 3.76
C TYR A 43 -21.44 -0.89 5.14
N CYS A 44 -20.48 -0.13 5.68
CA CYS A 44 -20.69 0.60 6.93
C CYS A 44 -21.86 1.59 6.84
N ARG A 45 -21.99 2.30 5.71
CA ARG A 45 -23.12 3.22 5.50
C ARG A 45 -24.44 2.48 5.38
N GLU A 46 -24.49 1.41 4.59
CA GLU A 46 -25.70 0.59 4.44
C GLU A 46 -26.16 -0.01 5.78
N GLU A 47 -25.23 -0.54 6.57
CA GLU A 47 -25.56 -1.07 7.90
C GLU A 47 -26.05 0.04 8.85
N GLN A 48 -25.43 1.22 8.80
CA GLN A 48 -25.84 2.36 9.61
C GLN A 48 -27.27 2.82 9.25
N ASP A 49 -27.59 2.88 7.96
CA ASP A 49 -28.91 3.26 7.47
C ASP A 49 -29.97 2.23 7.92
N VAL A 50 -29.71 0.93 7.74
CA VAL A 50 -30.61 -0.14 8.17
C VAL A 50 -30.83 -0.11 9.70
N LEU A 51 -29.78 0.04 10.49
CA LEU A 51 -29.91 0.13 11.95
C LEU A 51 -30.66 1.40 12.38
N GLY A 52 -30.46 2.51 11.67
CA GLY A 52 -31.20 3.75 11.86
C GLY A 52 -32.70 3.60 11.60
N GLU A 53 -33.06 2.96 10.49
CA GLU A 53 -34.45 2.64 10.16
C GLU A 53 -35.09 1.72 11.21
N ILE A 54 -34.38 0.65 11.63
CA ILE A 54 -34.85 -0.26 12.67
C ILE A 54 -35.09 0.51 13.97
N ALA A 55 -34.17 1.39 14.37
CA ALA A 55 -34.30 2.19 15.58
C ALA A 55 -35.51 3.14 15.53
N HIS A 56 -35.77 3.72 14.35
CA HIS A 56 -36.91 4.61 14.12
C HIS A 56 -38.25 3.85 14.17
N ILE A 57 -38.38 2.76 13.41
CA ILE A 57 -39.62 1.98 13.32
C ILE A 57 -39.93 1.26 14.65
N SER A 58 -38.90 0.87 15.39
CA SER A 58 -39.03 0.11 16.65
C SER A 58 -39.25 1.00 17.87
N GLU A 59 -39.74 2.23 17.71
CA GLU A 59 -39.88 3.19 18.80
C GLU A 59 -40.69 2.64 19.99
N GLY A 60 -40.17 2.89 21.20
CA GLY A 60 -40.78 2.40 22.45
C GLY A 60 -40.57 0.91 22.72
N THR A 61 -39.86 0.18 21.86
CA THR A 61 -39.60 -1.26 22.02
C THR A 61 -38.14 -1.57 22.41
N PRO A 62 -37.86 -2.76 22.96
CA PRO A 62 -36.48 -3.22 23.20
C PRO A 62 -35.62 -3.26 21.94
N SER A 63 -36.23 -3.42 20.75
CA SER A 63 -35.49 -3.44 19.48
C SER A 63 -34.84 -2.11 19.17
N LYS A 64 -35.46 -0.97 19.54
CA LYS A 64 -34.82 0.36 19.41
C LYS A 64 -33.53 0.44 20.22
N GLN A 65 -33.56 -0.01 21.48
CA GLN A 65 -32.37 0.00 22.33
C GLN A 65 -31.24 -0.86 21.75
N LYS A 66 -31.57 -2.03 21.21
CA LYS A 66 -30.60 -2.91 20.56
C LYS A 66 -30.00 -2.28 19.31
N ALA A 67 -30.83 -1.69 18.45
CA ALA A 67 -30.38 -1.02 17.22
C ALA A 67 -29.50 0.19 17.54
N THR A 68 -29.87 1.01 18.52
CA THR A 68 -29.04 2.14 18.98
C THR A 68 -27.70 1.67 19.56
N LEU A 69 -27.68 0.58 20.35
CA LEU A 69 -26.42 0.02 20.85
C LEU A 69 -25.53 -0.51 19.71
N ALA A 70 -26.14 -1.17 18.72
CA ALA A 70 -25.42 -1.64 17.53
C ALA A 70 -24.78 -0.47 16.77
N LEU A 71 -25.51 0.64 16.55
CA LEU A 71 -24.97 1.85 15.92
C LEU A 71 -23.75 2.41 16.66
N VAL A 72 -23.81 2.49 18.00
CA VAL A 72 -22.68 2.98 18.81
C VAL A 72 -21.46 2.05 18.69
N ASN A 73 -21.69 0.73 18.70
CA ASN A 73 -20.60 -0.23 18.54
C ASN A 73 -20.00 -0.16 17.13
N GLN A 74 -20.84 -0.03 16.11
CA GLN A 74 -20.44 0.10 14.73
C GLN A 74 -19.60 1.37 14.51
N GLU A 75 -20.00 2.51 15.07
CA GLU A 75 -19.21 3.74 15.02
C GLU A 75 -17.83 3.57 15.67
N ALA A 76 -17.78 2.91 16.83
CA ALA A 76 -16.51 2.63 17.52
C ALA A 76 -15.61 1.69 16.70
N GLU A 77 -16.17 0.69 16.03
CA GLU A 77 -15.45 -0.21 15.13
C GLU A 77 -14.94 0.52 13.90
N ASN A 78 -15.78 1.32 13.25
CA ASN A 78 -15.42 2.13 12.09
C ASN A 78 -14.24 3.07 12.39
N ASN A 79 -14.25 3.72 13.55
CA ASN A 79 -13.14 4.58 13.98
C ASN A 79 -11.84 3.79 14.18
N ARG A 80 -11.90 2.60 14.80
CA ARG A 80 -10.72 1.74 14.98
C ARG A 80 -10.17 1.25 13.64
N THR A 81 -11.05 0.80 12.76
CA THR A 81 -10.68 0.29 11.44
C THR A 81 -10.11 1.40 10.56
N SER A 82 -10.66 2.62 10.63
CA SER A 82 -10.11 3.78 9.91
C SER A 82 -8.68 4.09 10.34
N ASN A 83 -8.39 4.06 11.64
CA ASN A 83 -7.02 4.25 12.15
C ASN A 83 -6.06 3.13 11.65
N LEU A 84 -6.56 1.89 11.53
CA LEU A 84 -5.76 0.79 10.96
C LEU A 84 -5.46 1.06 9.48
N PHE A 85 -6.43 1.50 8.70
CA PHE A 85 -6.21 1.87 7.30
C PHE A 85 -5.18 2.99 7.15
N GLU A 86 -5.24 4.02 8.00
CA GLU A 86 -4.23 5.09 8.01
C GLU A 86 -2.82 4.52 8.28
N SER A 87 -2.66 3.65 9.28
CA SER A 87 -1.35 3.02 9.54
C SER A 87 -0.84 2.18 8.37
N PHE A 88 -1.74 1.47 7.67
CA PHE A 88 -1.36 0.71 6.48
C PHE A 88 -0.91 1.63 5.33
N TYR A 89 -1.58 2.77 5.14
CA TYR A 89 -1.16 3.75 4.15
C TYR A 89 0.20 4.36 4.46
N GLU A 90 0.49 4.64 5.73
CA GLU A 90 1.79 5.13 6.17
C GLU A 90 2.90 4.09 5.90
N GLU A 91 2.67 2.83 6.27
CA GLU A 91 3.62 1.74 6.01
C GLU A 91 3.87 1.53 4.50
N LEU A 92 2.81 1.55 3.69
CA LEU A 92 2.92 1.44 2.24
C LEU A 92 3.70 2.62 1.64
N ALA A 93 3.46 3.84 2.12
CA ALA A 93 4.17 5.03 1.67
C ALA A 93 5.66 4.98 2.03
N GLU A 94 6.00 4.53 3.24
CA GLU A 94 7.39 4.33 3.65
C GLU A 94 8.07 3.27 2.78
N TYR A 95 7.39 2.16 2.50
CA TYR A 95 7.92 1.10 1.66
C TYR A 95 8.12 1.55 0.20
N GLN A 96 7.17 2.30 -0.37
CA GLN A 96 7.32 2.91 -1.71
C GLN A 96 8.52 3.87 -1.77
N LYS A 97 8.74 4.66 -0.72
CA LYS A 97 9.90 5.55 -0.63
C LYS A 97 11.21 4.77 -0.60
N LYS A 98 11.25 3.66 0.15
CA LYS A 98 12.42 2.78 0.21
C LYS A 98 12.74 2.17 -1.15
N ILE A 99 11.75 1.59 -1.83
CA ILE A 99 11.89 1.00 -3.17
C ILE A 99 12.39 2.06 -4.17
N THR A 100 11.80 3.25 -4.15
CA THR A 100 12.20 4.36 -5.03
C THR A 100 13.66 4.74 -4.79
N SER A 101 14.09 4.81 -3.53
CA SER A 101 15.47 5.16 -3.17
C SER A 101 16.45 4.07 -3.62
N GLN A 102 16.11 2.79 -3.42
CA GLN A 102 16.92 1.65 -3.88
C GLN A 102 17.05 1.63 -5.41
N LYS A 103 15.95 1.92 -6.13
CA LYS A 103 15.95 2.00 -7.59
C LYS A 103 16.91 3.08 -8.10
N GLN A 104 16.85 4.27 -7.51
CA GLN A 104 17.75 5.39 -7.85
C GLN A 104 19.21 5.04 -7.57
N GLU A 105 19.49 4.39 -6.44
CA GLU A 105 20.84 3.96 -6.08
C GLU A 105 21.40 2.96 -7.12
N ILE A 106 20.61 1.96 -7.51
CA ILE A 106 21.01 0.98 -8.53
C ILE A 106 21.23 1.66 -9.88
N GLU A 107 20.37 2.60 -10.29
CA GLU A 107 20.54 3.38 -11.53
C GLU A 107 21.84 4.18 -11.53
N GLU A 108 22.16 4.82 -10.41
CA GLU A 108 23.41 5.55 -10.24
C GLU A 108 24.62 4.60 -10.31
N GLN A 109 24.58 3.45 -9.64
CA GLN A 109 25.62 2.44 -9.70
C GLN A 109 25.83 1.92 -11.13
N ILE A 110 24.74 1.63 -11.86
CA ILE A 110 24.81 1.21 -13.27
C ILE A 110 25.45 2.31 -14.13
N SER A 111 25.04 3.56 -13.96
CA SER A 111 25.57 4.71 -14.70
C SER A 111 27.08 4.90 -14.46
N ASN A 112 27.50 4.88 -13.20
CA ASN A 112 28.91 5.00 -12.81
C ASN A 112 29.74 3.86 -13.39
N ARG A 113 29.25 2.62 -13.30
CA ARG A 113 29.93 1.44 -13.85
C ARG A 113 30.07 1.50 -15.37
N LYS A 114 29.03 1.94 -16.09
CA LYS A 114 29.09 2.14 -17.55
C LYS A 114 30.15 3.18 -17.93
N ARG A 115 30.26 4.28 -17.17
CA ARG A 115 31.28 5.30 -17.38
C ARG A 115 32.69 4.75 -17.17
N GLU A 116 32.90 3.94 -16.13
CA GLU A 116 34.20 3.32 -15.84
C GLU A 116 34.64 2.34 -16.93
N VAL A 117 33.71 1.51 -17.44
CA VAL A 117 33.97 0.60 -18.57
C VAL A 117 34.37 1.41 -19.81
N SER A 118 33.62 2.46 -20.15
CA SER A 118 33.93 3.30 -21.31
C SER A 118 35.27 4.06 -21.23
N LYS A 119 35.77 4.35 -20.03
CA LYS A 119 37.07 4.99 -19.82
C LYS A 119 38.23 4.00 -19.91
N ASN A 120 38.03 2.74 -19.51
CA ASN A 120 39.03 1.69 -19.63
C ASN A 120 39.20 1.22 -21.09
N ASP A 121 38.16 1.30 -21.92
CA ASP A 121 38.23 0.95 -23.35
C ASP A 121 38.99 2.00 -24.21
N GLN A 122 39.31 3.17 -23.64
CA GLN A 122 39.99 4.29 -24.33
C GLN A 122 41.49 4.44 -23.97
N ASN A 123 42.02 3.62 -23.06
CA ASN A 123 43.44 3.56 -22.67
C ASN A 123 44.08 2.25 -23.13
#